data_AF-A0A177U1E6-F1
#
_entry.id   AF-A0A177U1E6-F1
#
_cell.length_a   1.000
_cell.length_b   1.000
_cell.length_c   1.000
_cell.angle_alpha   90.00
_cell.angle_beta   90.00
_cell.angle_gamma   90.00
#
_symmetry.space_group_name_H-M   'P 1'
#
loop_
_entity.id
_entity.type
_entity.pdbx_description
1 polymer ?
#
loop_
_entity_poly.entity_id
_entity_poly.type
_entity_poly.pdbx_seq_one_letter_code
_entity_poly.pdbx_strand_id
1 'polypeptide(L)'
;MSAMLVTPQAPHELPSLQSQSAALDASDAELRQRKASAAAVAAVAVAVDQVEAEYDNEQRAKEGKPLMGRLKDGRQFEVPSTPDMLTSIFDPRQPKTPLDILTLVSLGLQIVTYFVTSRQQAQAFFLVYFLFWRAAYNAGLGWVLNAQSTKGWLVSFVESRGWLDQDKCPKIREWIKQQLETKMRSDYDFEALPNEYNIWLLFRSIVDVILLNDFVAYSLFAFSCTRLPEGHSGWAHIGRWALGWTLIAFNAWVKLDAHRVVKDYAWYWGDCFFLCLQQLVFDGVYNLAPDPMYSIGYAGYYGLSLCSASYAVFFVSLAAHFSQFLFLQLFESPHIARTYGEGSSVAAWARKVAERIRKKLC
;
A
#
# COMPACT_ATOMS: atom_id res chain seq x y z
N MET A 1 80.77 61.14 -28.50
CA MET A 1 80.49 60.11 -29.53
C MET A 1 80.41 58.74 -28.87
N SER A 2 79.19 58.27 -28.63
CA SER A 2 78.77 56.86 -28.72
C SER A 2 77.34 56.77 -28.20
N ALA A 3 76.42 56.72 -29.15
CA ALA A 3 75.00 56.48 -28.92
C ALA A 3 74.78 54.97 -28.76
N MET A 4 74.12 54.56 -27.67
CA MET A 4 73.55 53.21 -27.52
C MET A 4 72.08 53.27 -27.90
N LEU A 5 71.71 52.53 -28.94
CA LEU A 5 70.34 52.28 -29.37
C LEU A 5 69.60 51.43 -28.32
N VAL A 6 68.44 51.91 -27.88
CA VAL A 6 67.43 51.12 -27.15
C VAL A 6 66.42 50.61 -28.18
N THR A 7 66.24 49.30 -28.25
CA THR A 7 65.23 48.62 -29.07
C THR A 7 63.84 48.72 -28.42
N PRO A 8 62.74 48.82 -29.20
CA PRO A 8 61.39 48.87 -28.66
C PRO A 8 60.89 47.46 -28.28
N GLN A 9 60.29 47.36 -27.10
CA GLN A 9 59.66 46.16 -26.55
C GLN A 9 58.26 45.95 -27.19
N ALA A 10 57.96 44.72 -27.62
CA ALA A 10 56.68 44.37 -28.25
C ALA A 10 55.48 44.52 -27.27
N PRO A 11 54.27 44.86 -27.76
CA PRO A 11 53.10 45.01 -26.91
C PRO A 11 52.63 43.67 -26.34
N HIS A 12 52.40 43.63 -25.03
CA HIS A 12 51.67 42.56 -24.37
C HIS A 12 50.22 42.50 -24.91
N GLU A 13 49.87 41.45 -25.63
CA GLU A 13 48.47 41.17 -26.00
C GLU A 13 47.66 40.84 -24.73
N LEU A 14 46.66 41.66 -24.43
CA LEU A 14 45.61 41.33 -23.47
C LEU A 14 44.66 40.31 -24.13
N PRO A 15 44.30 39.19 -23.46
CA PRO A 15 43.38 38.22 -24.03
C PRO A 15 42.03 38.86 -24.38
N SER A 16 41.52 38.62 -25.59
CA SER A 16 40.25 39.15 -26.06
C SER A 16 39.08 38.64 -25.20
N LEU A 17 38.07 39.49 -24.95
CA LEU A 17 36.88 39.15 -24.15
C LEU A 17 36.16 37.86 -24.63
N GLN A 18 36.28 37.52 -25.92
CA GLN A 18 35.75 36.28 -26.49
C GLN A 18 36.49 35.02 -26.01
N SER A 19 37.81 35.11 -25.81
CA SER A 19 38.60 33.99 -25.27
C SER A 19 38.27 33.68 -23.80
N GLN A 20 37.93 34.71 -23.02
CA GLN A 20 37.50 34.55 -21.64
C GLN A 20 36.09 33.96 -21.53
N SER A 21 35.15 34.38 -22.40
CA SER A 21 33.80 33.80 -22.47
C SER A 21 33.82 32.31 -22.83
N ALA A 22 34.60 31.92 -23.84
CA ALA A 22 34.70 30.53 -24.26
C ALA A 22 35.34 29.62 -23.19
N ALA A 23 36.30 30.14 -22.42
CA ALA A 23 36.91 29.42 -21.30
C ALA A 23 35.94 29.24 -20.12
N LEU A 24 35.10 30.24 -19.84
CA LEU A 24 34.04 30.16 -18.83
C LEU A 24 32.97 29.13 -19.23
N ASP A 25 32.53 29.13 -20.49
CA ASP A 25 31.54 28.18 -21.01
C ASP A 25 32.07 26.72 -21.00
N ALA A 26 33.35 26.52 -21.32
CA ALA A 26 34.00 25.21 -21.25
C ALA A 26 34.13 24.71 -19.81
N SER A 27 34.48 25.59 -18.87
CA SER A 27 34.56 25.26 -17.44
C SER A 27 33.19 24.87 -16.87
N ASP A 28 32.13 25.59 -17.25
CA ASP A 28 30.75 25.29 -16.86
C ASP A 28 30.27 23.94 -17.42
N ALA A 29 30.64 23.61 -18.66
CA ALA A 29 30.33 22.32 -19.28
C ALA A 29 31.04 21.16 -18.55
N GLU A 30 32.32 21.33 -18.21
CA GLU A 30 33.11 20.34 -17.48
C GLU A 30 32.58 20.14 -16.05
N LEU A 31 32.16 21.22 -15.39
CA LEU A 31 31.56 21.18 -14.05
C LEU A 31 30.19 20.46 -14.06
N ARG A 32 29.38 20.67 -15.10
CA ARG A 32 28.11 19.94 -15.30
C ARG A 32 28.36 18.44 -15.55
N GLN A 33 29.36 18.09 -16.36
CA GLN A 33 29.72 16.70 -16.62
C GLN A 33 30.22 15.98 -15.36
N ARG A 34 31.04 16.65 -14.54
CA ARG A 34 31.51 16.11 -13.25
C ARG A 34 30.35 15.91 -12.26
N LYS A 35 29.40 16.85 -12.18
CA LYS A 35 28.18 16.70 -11.35
C LYS A 35 27.30 15.53 -11.83
N ALA A 36 27.13 15.37 -13.14
CA ALA A 36 26.36 14.26 -13.71
C ALA A 36 27.02 12.91 -13.44
N SER A 37 28.35 12.82 -13.57
CA SER A 37 29.13 11.61 -13.26
C SER A 37 29.05 11.26 -11.76
N ALA A 38 29.22 12.25 -10.88
CA ALA A 38 29.09 12.04 -9.43
C ALA A 38 27.67 11.59 -9.03
N ALA A 39 26.64 12.16 -9.65
CA ALA A 39 25.25 11.74 -9.43
C ALA A 39 24.99 10.30 -9.91
N ALA A 40 25.56 9.90 -11.05
CA ALA A 40 25.46 8.54 -11.55
C ALA A 40 26.17 7.53 -10.63
N VAL A 41 27.37 7.86 -10.14
CA VAL A 41 28.11 7.01 -9.19
C VAL A 41 27.35 6.87 -7.88
N ALA A 42 26.78 7.97 -7.36
CA ALA A 42 25.95 7.93 -6.15
C ALA A 42 24.68 7.07 -6.36
N ALA A 43 24.02 7.19 -7.52
CA ALA A 43 22.86 6.37 -7.86
C ALA A 43 23.19 4.87 -7.93
N VAL A 44 24.35 4.51 -8.50
CA VAL A 44 24.84 3.13 -8.53
C VAL A 44 25.14 2.61 -7.13
N ALA A 45 25.81 3.41 -6.28
CA ALA A 45 26.11 3.02 -4.90
C ALA A 45 24.83 2.74 -4.09
N VAL A 46 23.80 3.60 -4.23
CA VAL A 46 22.49 3.38 -3.60
C VAL A 46 21.81 2.11 -4.11
N ALA A 47 21.87 1.86 -5.42
CA ALA A 47 21.30 0.65 -6.01
C ALA A 47 22.01 -0.62 -5.51
N VAL A 48 23.33 -0.60 -5.35
CA VAL A 48 24.09 -1.73 -4.79
C VAL A 48 23.73 -1.98 -3.32
N ASP A 49 23.70 -0.93 -2.49
CA ASP A 49 23.30 -1.03 -1.08
C ASP A 49 21.88 -1.57 -0.91
N GLN A 50 20.96 -1.18 -1.82
CA GLN A 50 19.60 -1.71 -1.82
C GLN A 50 19.55 -3.20 -2.17
N VAL A 51 20.31 -3.64 -3.19
CA VAL A 51 20.35 -5.05 -3.60
C VAL A 51 20.98 -5.92 -2.51
N GLU A 52 22.04 -5.46 -1.86
CA GLU A 52 22.67 -6.17 -0.73
C GLU A 52 21.70 -6.33 0.43
N ALA A 53 21.00 -5.26 0.83
CA ALA A 53 20.02 -5.33 1.91
C ALA A 53 18.82 -6.22 1.56
N GLU A 54 18.39 -6.24 0.30
CA GLU A 54 17.34 -7.15 -0.18
C GLU A 54 17.77 -8.62 -0.09
N TYR A 55 19.00 -8.94 -0.48
CA TYR A 55 19.56 -10.30 -0.38
C TYR A 55 19.68 -10.75 1.08
N ASP A 56 20.19 -9.88 1.95
CA ASP A 56 20.32 -10.15 3.38
C ASP A 56 18.96 -10.43 4.04
N ASN A 57 17.94 -9.67 3.68
CA ASN A 57 16.59 -9.91 4.18
C ASN A 57 15.97 -11.21 3.64
N GLU A 58 16.31 -11.63 2.42
CA GLU A 58 15.89 -12.94 1.90
C GLU A 58 16.50 -14.08 2.74
N GLN A 59 17.78 -13.96 3.11
CA GLN A 59 18.45 -14.94 3.97
C GLN A 59 17.87 -14.92 5.39
N ARG A 60 17.69 -13.73 5.99
CA ARG A 60 17.03 -13.58 7.29
C ARG A 60 15.66 -14.22 7.31
N ALA A 61 14.85 -14.03 6.27
CA ALA A 61 13.53 -14.66 6.15
C ALA A 61 13.61 -16.19 6.11
N LYS A 62 14.59 -16.78 5.41
CA LYS A 62 14.83 -18.24 5.38
C LYS A 62 15.27 -18.79 6.74
N GLU A 63 16.02 -17.99 7.50
CA GLU A 63 16.49 -18.30 8.84
C GLU A 63 15.45 -18.02 9.94
N GLY A 64 14.28 -17.48 9.59
CA GLY A 64 13.24 -17.10 10.55
C GLY A 64 13.60 -15.87 11.41
N LYS A 65 14.57 -15.06 10.97
CA LYS A 65 15.00 -13.83 11.65
C LYS A 65 14.11 -12.63 11.26
N PRO A 66 14.00 -11.61 12.14
CA PRO A 66 13.30 -10.37 11.81
C PRO A 66 13.88 -9.69 10.57
N LEU A 67 12.99 -9.11 9.77
CA LEU A 67 13.34 -8.35 8.56
C LEU A 67 13.91 -6.98 8.95
N MET A 68 14.78 -6.43 8.12
CA MET A 68 15.31 -5.07 8.30
C MET A 68 14.46 -4.05 7.55
N GLY A 69 14.00 -3.04 8.29
CA GLY A 69 13.30 -1.86 7.80
C GLY A 69 14.23 -0.65 7.77
N ARG A 70 13.91 0.33 6.91
CA ARG A 70 14.64 1.59 6.71
C ARG A 70 13.67 2.76 6.75
N LEU A 71 13.94 3.76 7.58
CA LEU A 71 13.18 5.00 7.65
C LEU A 71 13.62 5.99 6.56
N LYS A 72 12.83 7.05 6.35
CA LYS A 72 13.15 8.12 5.38
C LYS A 72 14.45 8.87 5.73
N ASP A 73 14.83 8.90 7.00
CA ASP A 73 16.09 9.49 7.48
C ASP A 73 17.31 8.55 7.34
N GLY A 74 17.10 7.32 6.85
CA GLY A 74 18.14 6.31 6.64
C GLY A 74 18.38 5.39 7.84
N ARG A 75 17.79 5.63 9.01
CA ARG A 75 17.91 4.71 10.15
C ARG A 75 17.30 3.35 9.83
N GLN A 76 17.97 2.29 10.25
CA GLN A 76 17.51 0.92 10.09
C GLN A 76 17.05 0.36 11.43
N PHE A 77 16.04 -0.52 11.39
CA PHE A 77 15.51 -1.21 12.56
C PHE A 77 15.02 -2.60 12.19
N GLU A 78 14.98 -3.50 13.17
CA GLU A 78 14.36 -4.81 12.99
C GLU A 78 12.84 -4.65 13.02
N VAL A 79 12.15 -5.17 12.00
CA VAL A 79 10.70 -5.11 11.84
C VAL A 79 10.08 -6.30 12.57
N PRO A 80 9.37 -6.07 13.70
CA PRO A 80 8.72 -7.14 14.44
C PRO A 80 7.62 -7.81 13.62
N SER A 81 7.34 -9.06 13.96
CA SER A 81 6.27 -9.85 13.35
C SER A 81 4.90 -9.31 13.76
N THR A 82 4.03 -9.09 12.78
CA THR A 82 2.64 -8.73 13.02
C THR A 82 1.74 -9.96 12.95
N PRO A 83 0.70 -10.07 13.79
CA PRO A 83 -0.27 -11.15 13.69
C PRO A 83 -1.23 -10.92 12.52
N ASP A 84 -1.63 -12.01 11.88
CA ASP A 84 -2.70 -12.03 10.87
C ASP A 84 -3.99 -11.40 11.41
N MET A 85 -4.60 -10.51 10.61
CA MET A 85 -5.79 -9.73 10.98
C MET A 85 -6.95 -10.63 11.42
N LEU A 86 -7.28 -11.64 10.61
CA LEU A 86 -8.46 -12.47 10.86
C LEU A 86 -8.30 -13.27 12.15
N THR A 87 -7.12 -13.84 12.35
CA THR A 87 -6.80 -14.57 13.58
C THR A 87 -6.83 -13.64 14.79
N SER A 88 -6.21 -12.47 14.69
CA SER A 88 -6.15 -11.47 15.76
C SER A 88 -7.55 -10.99 16.19
N ILE A 89 -8.46 -10.74 15.24
CA ILE A 89 -9.79 -10.20 15.51
C ILE A 89 -10.80 -11.29 15.88
N PHE A 90 -10.84 -12.41 15.17
CA PHE A 90 -11.91 -13.41 15.31
C PHE A 90 -11.60 -14.59 16.24
N ASP A 91 -10.33 -14.90 16.55
CA ASP A 91 -10.03 -15.97 17.50
C ASP A 91 -10.33 -15.51 18.94
N PRO A 92 -11.32 -16.10 19.64
CA PRO A 92 -11.71 -15.68 20.99
C PRO A 92 -10.61 -15.91 22.05
N ARG A 93 -9.57 -16.70 21.73
CA ARG A 93 -8.45 -16.99 22.64
C ARG A 93 -7.40 -15.88 22.64
N GLN A 94 -7.39 -15.03 21.61
CA GLN A 94 -6.46 -13.91 21.52
C GLN A 94 -7.00 -12.71 22.30
N PRO A 95 -6.13 -11.94 22.97
CA PRO A 95 -6.55 -10.72 23.64
C PRO A 95 -7.11 -9.71 22.63
N LYS A 96 -8.11 -8.92 23.04
CA LYS A 96 -8.81 -7.97 22.16
C LYS A 96 -8.49 -6.55 22.55
N THR A 97 -8.06 -5.76 21.57
CA THR A 97 -7.91 -4.32 21.73
C THR A 97 -9.29 -3.65 21.71
N PRO A 98 -9.44 -2.44 22.27
CA PRO A 98 -10.67 -1.66 22.11
C PRO A 98 -11.09 -1.42 20.64
N LEU A 99 -10.16 -1.33 19.69
CA LEU A 99 -10.52 -1.25 18.25
C LEU A 99 -11.03 -2.59 17.71
N ASP A 100 -10.51 -3.72 18.17
CA ASP A 100 -11.05 -5.04 17.81
C ASP A 100 -12.46 -5.23 18.39
N ILE A 101 -12.67 -4.82 19.64
CA ILE A 101 -13.98 -4.86 20.30
C ILE A 101 -14.97 -3.96 19.55
N LEU A 102 -14.57 -2.73 19.22
CA LEU A 102 -15.39 -1.82 18.42
C LEU A 102 -15.77 -2.46 17.08
N THR A 103 -14.82 -3.13 16.42
CA THR A 103 -15.06 -3.84 15.16
C THR A 103 -16.08 -4.97 15.36
N LEU A 104 -15.84 -5.89 16.30
CA LEU A 104 -16.73 -7.01 16.59
C LEU A 104 -18.14 -6.57 16.97
N VAL A 105 -18.26 -5.53 17.80
CA VAL A 105 -19.55 -4.92 18.17
C VAL A 105 -20.24 -4.32 16.94
N SER A 106 -19.51 -3.57 16.11
CA SER A 106 -20.06 -3.01 14.88
C SER A 106 -20.56 -4.10 13.92
N LEU A 107 -19.79 -5.18 13.73
CA LEU A 107 -20.20 -6.32 12.90
C LEU A 107 -21.42 -7.03 13.49
N GLY A 108 -21.46 -7.24 14.81
CA GLY A 108 -22.60 -7.85 15.49
C GLY A 108 -23.88 -7.01 15.37
N LEU A 109 -23.77 -5.69 15.55
CA LEU A 109 -24.89 -4.76 15.40
C LEU A 109 -25.44 -4.73 13.97
N GLN A 110 -24.58 -4.89 12.96
CA GLN A 110 -25.03 -5.04 11.58
C GLN A 110 -25.90 -6.30 11.40
N ILE A 111 -25.45 -7.45 11.93
CA ILE A 111 -26.23 -8.69 11.86
C ILE A 111 -27.58 -8.52 12.56
N VAL A 112 -27.60 -7.95 13.77
CA VAL A 112 -28.86 -7.67 14.50
C VAL A 112 -29.78 -6.75 13.68
N THR A 113 -29.24 -5.67 13.12
CA THR A 113 -30.00 -4.71 12.31
C THR A 113 -30.64 -5.40 11.10
N TYR A 114 -29.91 -6.31 10.45
CA TYR A 114 -30.43 -7.07 9.31
C TYR A 114 -31.66 -7.92 9.66
N PHE A 115 -31.67 -8.56 10.82
CA PHE A 115 -32.78 -9.43 11.23
C PHE A 115 -33.96 -8.68 11.87
N VAL A 116 -33.73 -7.50 12.45
CA VAL A 116 -34.77 -6.71 13.14
C VAL A 116 -35.52 -5.77 12.18
N THR A 117 -34.88 -5.31 11.11
CA THR A 117 -35.47 -4.34 10.19
C THR A 117 -36.27 -5.01 9.07
N SER A 118 -37.21 -4.26 8.48
CA SER A 118 -37.91 -4.75 7.29
C SER A 118 -36.95 -4.82 6.11
N ARG A 119 -37.27 -5.65 5.10
CA ARG A 119 -36.41 -5.82 3.92
C ARG A 119 -36.06 -4.51 3.21
N GLN A 120 -37.02 -3.59 3.08
CA GLN A 120 -36.80 -2.28 2.45
C GLN A 120 -35.90 -1.38 3.30
N GLN A 121 -36.09 -1.40 4.62
CA GLN A 121 -35.23 -0.66 5.55
C GLN A 121 -33.80 -1.20 5.52
N ALA A 122 -33.62 -2.52 5.55
CA ALA A 122 -32.31 -3.16 5.44
C ALA A 122 -31.60 -2.77 4.13
N GLN A 123 -32.29 -2.81 2.99
CA GLN A 123 -31.73 -2.41 1.70
C GLN A 123 -31.23 -0.96 1.73
N ALA A 124 -32.05 -0.02 2.20
CA ALA A 124 -31.68 1.39 2.26
C ALA A 124 -30.52 1.63 3.25
N PHE A 125 -30.62 1.06 4.45
CA PHE A 125 -29.62 1.19 5.49
C PHE A 125 -28.26 0.63 5.04
N PHE A 126 -28.20 -0.63 4.61
CA PHE A 126 -26.93 -1.24 4.22
C PHE A 126 -26.35 -0.65 2.94
N LEU A 127 -27.17 -0.10 2.03
CA LEU A 127 -26.65 0.66 0.90
C LEU A 127 -25.90 1.91 1.38
N VAL A 128 -26.53 2.75 2.20
CA VAL A 128 -25.91 3.98 2.71
C VAL A 128 -24.69 3.66 3.58
N TYR A 129 -24.82 2.67 4.45
CA TYR A 129 -23.76 2.23 5.35
C TYR A 129 -22.57 1.66 4.58
N PHE A 130 -22.83 0.85 3.54
CA PHE A 130 -21.79 0.38 2.63
C PHE A 130 -21.12 1.54 1.90
N LEU A 131 -21.87 2.48 1.33
CA LEU A 131 -21.30 3.63 0.62
C LEU A 131 -20.41 4.49 1.52
N PHE A 132 -20.77 4.63 2.80
CA PHE A 132 -19.93 5.30 3.79
C PHE A 132 -18.59 4.58 3.96
N TRP A 133 -18.59 3.28 4.23
CA TRP A 133 -17.35 2.51 4.40
C TRP A 133 -16.54 2.40 3.12
N ARG A 134 -17.21 2.33 1.98
CA ARG A 134 -16.58 2.37 0.66
C ARG A 134 -15.86 3.68 0.40
N ALA A 135 -16.49 4.80 0.75
CA ALA A 135 -15.87 6.11 0.69
C ALA A 135 -14.70 6.22 1.68
N ALA A 136 -14.85 5.72 2.90
CA ALA A 136 -13.76 5.68 3.88
C ALA A 136 -12.57 4.85 3.38
N TYR A 137 -12.83 3.71 2.74
CA TYR A 137 -11.82 2.84 2.16
C TYR A 137 -11.11 3.52 0.97
N ASN A 138 -11.83 3.86 -0.10
CA ASN A 138 -11.17 4.32 -1.33
C ASN A 138 -10.82 5.81 -1.31
N ALA A 139 -11.70 6.69 -0.81
CA ALA A 139 -11.41 8.12 -0.78
C ALA A 139 -10.67 8.53 0.50
N GLY A 140 -11.12 8.04 1.65
CA GLY A 140 -10.53 8.34 2.96
C GLY A 140 -9.09 7.84 3.07
N LEU A 141 -8.86 6.53 2.93
CA LEU A 141 -7.49 5.99 2.96
C LEU A 141 -6.66 6.53 1.81
N GLY A 142 -7.23 6.68 0.61
CA GLY A 142 -6.50 7.25 -0.53
C GLY A 142 -5.94 8.65 -0.22
N TRP A 143 -6.72 9.50 0.44
CA TRP A 143 -6.26 10.81 0.89
C TRP A 143 -5.19 10.72 2.00
N VAL A 144 -5.45 9.95 3.06
CA VAL A 144 -4.52 9.80 4.20
C VAL A 144 -3.18 9.25 3.74
N LEU A 145 -3.20 8.18 2.95
CA LEU A 145 -2.01 7.51 2.46
C LEU A 145 -1.25 8.37 1.45
N ASN A 146 -1.95 9.11 0.58
CA ASN A 146 -1.27 10.03 -0.32
C ASN A 146 -0.56 11.16 0.47
N ALA A 147 -1.23 11.72 1.48
CA ALA A 147 -0.64 12.75 2.35
C ALA A 147 0.53 12.20 3.18
N GLN A 148 0.41 10.98 3.70
CA GLN A 148 1.48 10.30 4.43
C GLN A 148 2.68 9.97 3.54
N SER A 149 2.43 9.42 2.35
CA SER A 149 3.49 9.09 1.39
C SER A 149 4.26 10.33 0.94
N THR A 150 3.56 11.41 0.58
CA THR A 150 4.18 12.63 0.03
C THR A 150 4.82 13.52 1.10
N LYS A 151 4.15 13.70 2.24
CA LYS A 151 4.50 14.72 3.24
C LYS A 151 4.79 14.16 4.63
N GLY A 152 4.64 12.85 4.85
CA GLY A 152 4.73 12.28 6.19
C GLY A 152 3.62 12.76 7.13
N TRP A 153 2.49 13.21 6.56
CA TRP A 153 1.49 13.99 7.29
C TRP A 153 0.96 13.29 8.56
N LEU A 154 0.65 12.00 8.48
CA LEU A 154 0.07 11.29 9.63
C LEU A 154 1.10 11.15 10.76
N VAL A 155 2.34 10.85 10.41
CA VAL A 155 3.45 10.79 11.37
C VAL A 155 3.65 12.16 12.04
N SER A 156 3.83 13.21 11.24
CA SER A 156 4.00 14.57 11.75
C SER A 156 2.79 15.06 12.56
N PHE A 157 1.57 14.65 12.20
CA PHE A 157 0.36 14.98 12.94
C PHE A 157 0.38 14.36 14.35
N VAL A 158 0.66 13.06 14.46
CA VAL A 158 0.73 12.36 15.75
C VAL A 158 1.86 12.93 16.63
N GLU A 159 3.02 13.19 16.04
CA GLU A 159 4.19 13.74 16.74
C GLU A 159 3.96 15.18 17.21
N SER A 160 3.40 16.04 16.35
CA SER A 160 3.09 17.43 16.71
C SER A 160 2.04 17.54 17.81
N ARG A 161 1.12 16.57 17.89
CA ARG A 161 0.16 16.46 18.98
C ARG A 161 0.76 15.84 20.25
N GLY A 162 1.99 15.31 20.19
CA GLY A 162 2.65 14.67 21.31
C GLY A 162 1.97 13.39 21.77
N TRP A 163 1.21 12.71 20.90
CA TRP A 163 0.41 11.54 21.30
C TRP A 163 1.25 10.33 21.72
N LEU A 164 2.49 10.24 21.26
CA LEU A 164 3.46 9.22 21.67
C LEU A 164 4.46 9.73 22.71
N ASP A 165 4.31 10.98 23.15
CA ASP A 165 5.21 11.66 24.08
C ASP A 165 4.67 11.56 25.51
N GLN A 166 5.50 11.03 26.42
CA GLN A 166 5.12 10.77 27.81
C GLN A 166 4.85 12.06 28.57
N ASP A 167 5.56 13.14 28.26
CA ASP A 167 5.47 14.40 28.98
C ASP A 167 4.29 15.23 28.51
N LYS A 168 3.92 15.13 27.23
CA LYS A 168 2.85 15.94 26.63
C LYS A 168 1.47 15.32 26.79
N CYS A 169 1.30 14.04 26.44
CA CYS A 169 0.00 13.38 26.42
C CYS A 169 0.06 11.97 27.03
N PRO A 170 0.37 11.84 28.33
CA PRO A 170 0.62 10.53 28.97
C PRO A 170 -0.57 9.57 28.85
N LYS A 171 -1.81 10.06 28.97
CA LYS A 171 -3.01 9.22 28.87
C LYS A 171 -3.24 8.67 27.46
N ILE A 172 -3.00 9.48 26.43
CA ILE A 172 -3.18 9.06 25.04
C ILE A 172 -2.07 8.09 24.66
N ARG A 173 -0.83 8.40 25.05
CA ARG A 173 0.32 7.53 24.84
C ARG A 173 0.10 6.16 25.48
N GLU A 174 -0.30 6.12 26.73
CA GLU A 174 -0.56 4.87 27.45
C GLU A 174 -1.69 4.08 26.79
N TRP A 175 -2.76 4.75 26.33
CA TRP A 175 -3.81 4.10 25.56
C TRP A 175 -3.27 3.50 24.25
N ILE A 176 -2.49 4.26 23.46
CA ILE A 176 -1.89 3.75 22.21
C ILE A 176 -0.97 2.58 22.52
N LYS A 177 -0.08 2.72 23.51
CA LYS A 177 0.86 1.67 23.93
C LYS A 177 0.13 0.38 24.27
N GLN A 178 -0.91 0.46 25.10
CA GLN A 178 -1.75 -0.69 25.44
C GLN A 178 -2.43 -1.31 24.21
N GLN A 179 -2.93 -0.51 23.26
CA GLN A 179 -3.50 -1.02 22.01
C GLN A 179 -2.48 -1.85 21.22
N LEU A 180 -1.26 -1.35 21.09
CA LEU A 180 -0.22 -1.98 20.28
C LEU A 180 0.34 -3.22 20.98
N GLU A 181 0.74 -3.11 22.25
CA GLU A 181 1.33 -4.23 23.01
C GLU A 181 0.36 -5.40 23.19
N THR A 182 -0.94 -5.13 23.30
CA THR A 182 -1.96 -6.19 23.40
C THR A 182 -2.01 -7.05 22.13
N LYS A 183 -1.79 -6.45 20.95
CA LYS A 183 -1.89 -7.12 19.64
C LYS A 183 -0.56 -7.75 19.24
N MET A 184 0.56 -7.16 19.66
CA MET A 184 1.90 -7.59 19.23
C MET A 184 2.45 -8.78 20.03
N ARG A 185 3.47 -9.43 19.48
CA ARG A 185 4.15 -10.58 20.08
C ARG A 185 5.32 -10.13 20.96
N SER A 186 6.03 -11.09 21.56
CA SER A 186 7.15 -10.83 22.48
C SER A 186 8.37 -10.14 21.87
N ASP A 187 8.46 -10.05 20.54
CA ASP A 187 9.51 -9.36 19.78
C ASP A 187 9.23 -7.85 19.58
N TYR A 188 8.12 -7.33 20.12
CA TYR A 188 7.75 -5.93 20.04
C TYR A 188 8.07 -5.17 21.34
N ASP A 189 8.78 -4.04 21.20
CA ASP A 189 9.01 -3.07 22.26
C ASP A 189 8.59 -1.68 21.77
N PHE A 190 7.55 -1.13 22.40
CA PHE A 190 6.98 0.17 22.05
C PHE A 190 8.02 1.29 22.10
N GLU A 191 8.95 1.25 23.06
CA GLU A 191 9.92 2.33 23.31
C GLU A 191 11.15 2.24 22.40
N ALA A 192 11.54 1.03 22.02
CA ALA A 192 12.71 0.81 21.18
C ALA A 192 12.43 1.06 19.68
N LEU A 193 11.16 0.98 19.29
CA LEU A 193 10.75 1.08 17.88
C LEU A 193 10.49 2.53 17.45
N PRO A 194 10.72 2.84 16.17
CA PRO A 194 10.47 4.17 15.64
C PRO A 194 8.97 4.51 15.64
N ASN A 195 8.67 5.80 15.83
CA ASN A 195 7.29 6.30 15.84
C ASN A 195 6.53 5.92 14.57
N GLU A 196 7.19 5.93 13.41
CA GLU A 196 6.61 5.55 12.12
C GLU A 196 6.03 4.14 12.14
N TYR A 197 6.71 3.20 12.79
CA TYR A 197 6.24 1.82 12.92
C TYR A 197 5.03 1.75 13.86
N ASN A 198 5.11 2.38 15.04
CA ASN A 198 4.00 2.42 16.00
C ASN A 198 2.74 3.08 15.41
N ILE A 199 2.91 4.14 14.63
CA ILE A 199 1.82 4.85 13.95
C ILE A 199 1.25 3.99 12.83
N TRP A 200 2.09 3.28 12.08
CA TRP A 200 1.64 2.31 11.08
C TRP A 200 0.81 1.17 11.71
N LEU A 201 1.20 0.63 12.86
CA LEU A 201 0.41 -0.40 13.55
C LEU A 201 -0.96 0.11 14.01
N LEU A 202 -1.01 1.35 14.50
CA LEU A 202 -2.28 1.98 14.86
C LEU A 202 -3.15 2.20 13.61
N PHE A 203 -2.55 2.68 12.52
CA PHE A 203 -3.20 2.82 11.22
C PHE A 203 -3.76 1.49 10.72
N ARG A 204 -3.00 0.39 10.81
CA ARG A 204 -3.45 -0.98 10.46
C ARG A 204 -4.75 -1.33 11.20
N SER A 205 -4.83 -1.06 12.49
CA SER A 205 -6.03 -1.38 13.28
C SER A 205 -7.24 -0.52 12.88
N ILE A 206 -7.04 0.72 12.42
CA ILE A 206 -8.12 1.55 11.85
C ILE A 206 -8.57 1.00 10.49
N VAL A 207 -7.61 0.55 9.67
CA VAL A 207 -7.87 -0.08 8.37
C VAL A 207 -8.69 -1.36 8.54
N ASP A 208 -8.40 -2.18 9.56
CA ASP A 208 -9.19 -3.37 9.91
C ASP A 208 -10.67 -3.05 10.13
N VAL A 209 -10.96 -1.99 10.91
CA VAL A 209 -12.33 -1.50 11.15
C VAL A 209 -12.99 -1.16 9.82
N ILE A 210 -12.31 -0.42 8.94
CA ILE A 210 -12.88 0.04 7.67
C ILE A 210 -13.18 -1.15 6.74
N LEU A 211 -12.22 -2.04 6.50
CA LEU A 211 -12.40 -3.14 5.54
C LEU A 211 -13.44 -4.15 6.00
N LEU A 212 -13.45 -4.50 7.29
CA LEU A 212 -14.41 -5.47 7.80
C LEU A 212 -15.83 -4.93 7.75
N ASN A 213 -16.03 -3.64 8.09
CA ASN A 213 -17.35 -3.04 7.98
C ASN A 213 -17.78 -2.84 6.52
N ASP A 214 -16.89 -2.45 5.60
CA ASP A 214 -17.19 -2.37 4.16
C ASP A 214 -17.69 -3.73 3.62
N PHE A 215 -16.95 -4.81 3.92
CA PHE A 215 -17.26 -6.15 3.44
C PHE A 215 -18.59 -6.70 3.99
N VAL A 216 -18.82 -6.58 5.29
CA VAL A 216 -20.05 -7.10 5.93
C VAL A 216 -21.26 -6.27 5.50
N ALA A 217 -21.13 -4.94 5.44
CA ALA A 217 -22.21 -4.06 4.99
C ALA A 217 -22.64 -4.39 3.54
N TYR A 218 -21.66 -4.57 2.65
CA TYR A 218 -21.93 -4.98 1.26
C TYR A 218 -22.64 -6.34 1.19
N SER A 219 -22.18 -7.31 1.97
CA SER A 219 -22.76 -8.66 1.99
C SER A 219 -24.20 -8.63 2.48
N LEU A 220 -24.50 -7.90 3.56
CA LEU A 220 -25.86 -7.76 4.09
C LEU A 220 -26.76 -6.95 3.16
N PHE A 221 -26.23 -5.94 2.46
CA PHE A 221 -26.95 -5.28 1.37
C PHE A 221 -27.33 -6.28 0.28
N ALA A 222 -26.38 -7.09 -0.20
CA ALA A 222 -26.63 -8.09 -1.23
C ALA A 222 -27.66 -9.14 -0.80
N PHE A 223 -27.58 -9.63 0.45
CA PHE A 223 -28.56 -10.55 1.00
C PHE A 223 -29.94 -9.90 1.12
N SER A 224 -30.05 -8.64 1.55
CA SER A 224 -31.33 -7.92 1.62
C SER A 224 -31.99 -7.75 0.24
N CYS A 225 -31.20 -7.71 -0.83
CA CYS A 225 -31.65 -7.62 -2.21
C CYS A 225 -31.94 -8.98 -2.86
N THR A 226 -31.66 -10.10 -2.19
CA THR A 226 -31.74 -11.44 -2.82
C THR A 226 -33.16 -11.81 -3.22
N ARG A 227 -33.36 -12.09 -4.52
CA ARG A 227 -34.66 -12.48 -5.06
C ARG A 227 -34.54 -13.72 -5.95
N LEU A 228 -35.68 -14.36 -6.19
CA LEU A 228 -35.83 -15.41 -7.18
C LEU A 228 -36.60 -14.83 -8.38
N PRO A 229 -35.96 -14.56 -9.53
CA PRO A 229 -36.64 -14.02 -10.70
C PRO A 229 -37.79 -14.90 -11.17
N GLU A 230 -38.98 -14.34 -11.34
CA GLU A 230 -40.14 -15.05 -11.87
C GLU A 230 -39.95 -15.34 -13.37
N GLY A 231 -40.48 -16.48 -13.83
CA GLY A 231 -40.43 -16.87 -15.25
C GLY A 231 -39.11 -17.51 -15.72
N HIS A 232 -38.12 -17.66 -14.84
CA HIS A 232 -36.89 -18.39 -15.13
C HIS A 232 -37.06 -19.88 -14.83
N SER A 233 -36.42 -20.76 -15.61
CA SER A 233 -36.42 -22.18 -15.33
C SER A 233 -35.59 -22.50 -14.08
N GLY A 234 -35.89 -23.62 -13.40
CA GLY A 234 -35.09 -24.09 -12.26
C GLY A 234 -33.61 -24.23 -12.61
N TRP A 235 -33.29 -24.70 -13.82
CA TRP A 235 -31.92 -24.80 -14.34
C TRP A 235 -31.22 -23.43 -14.45
N ALA A 236 -31.93 -22.37 -14.84
CA ALA A 236 -31.37 -21.03 -14.88
C ALA A 236 -31.02 -20.52 -13.47
N HIS A 237 -31.84 -20.83 -12.46
CA HIS A 237 -31.52 -20.50 -11.07
C HIS A 237 -30.30 -21.28 -10.55
N ILE A 238 -30.24 -22.58 -10.81
CA ILE A 238 -29.11 -23.44 -10.44
C ILE A 238 -27.83 -22.94 -11.11
N GLY A 239 -27.85 -22.67 -12.41
CA GLY A 239 -26.69 -22.18 -13.15
C GLY A 239 -26.18 -20.83 -12.62
N ARG A 240 -27.10 -19.91 -12.30
CA ARG A 240 -26.76 -18.61 -11.70
C ARG A 240 -26.10 -18.75 -10.33
N TRP A 241 -26.61 -19.63 -9.47
CA TRP A 241 -26.01 -19.89 -8.17
C TRP A 241 -24.68 -20.63 -8.28
N ALA A 242 -24.59 -21.64 -9.14
CA ALA A 242 -23.35 -22.38 -9.38
C ALA A 242 -22.24 -21.42 -9.84
N LEU A 243 -22.53 -20.56 -10.83
CA LEU A 243 -21.58 -19.56 -11.30
C LEU A 243 -21.27 -18.52 -10.22
N GLY A 244 -22.29 -18.03 -9.51
CA GLY A 244 -22.14 -17.03 -8.45
C GLY A 244 -21.24 -17.52 -7.31
N TRP A 245 -21.49 -18.72 -6.79
CA TRP A 245 -20.66 -19.36 -5.77
C TRP A 245 -19.25 -19.67 -6.27
N THR A 246 -19.10 -20.08 -7.53
CA THR A 246 -17.78 -20.29 -8.15
C THR A 246 -16.96 -19.00 -8.14
N LEU A 247 -17.57 -17.86 -8.52
CA LEU A 247 -16.89 -16.56 -8.50
C LEU A 247 -16.54 -16.11 -7.08
N ILE A 248 -17.40 -16.38 -6.09
CA ILE A 248 -17.13 -16.07 -4.67
C ILE A 248 -15.96 -16.92 -4.15
N ALA A 249 -15.95 -18.23 -4.42
CA ALA A 249 -14.87 -19.12 -4.02
C ALA A 249 -13.54 -18.74 -4.69
N PHE A 250 -13.57 -18.43 -5.99
CA PHE A 250 -12.42 -17.93 -6.73
C PHE A 250 -11.89 -16.63 -6.12
N ASN A 251 -12.78 -15.71 -5.75
CA ASN A 251 -12.40 -14.46 -5.11
C ASN A 251 -11.71 -14.66 -3.75
N ALA A 252 -12.25 -15.55 -2.92
CA ALA A 252 -11.65 -15.90 -1.64
C ALA A 252 -10.24 -16.48 -1.85
N TRP A 253 -10.07 -17.39 -2.81
CA TRP A 253 -8.76 -17.91 -3.17
C TRP A 253 -7.78 -16.80 -3.61
N VAL A 254 -8.20 -15.90 -4.50
CA VAL A 254 -7.39 -14.74 -4.94
C VAL A 254 -6.94 -13.90 -3.74
N LYS A 255 -7.84 -13.61 -2.79
CA LYS A 255 -7.52 -12.77 -1.61
C LYS A 255 -6.56 -13.48 -0.66
N LEU A 256 -6.79 -14.77 -0.38
CA LEU A 256 -5.91 -15.57 0.49
C LEU A 256 -4.51 -15.73 -0.11
N ASP A 257 -4.42 -16.04 -1.41
CA ASP A 257 -3.14 -16.20 -2.08
C ASP A 257 -2.41 -14.86 -2.24
N ALA A 258 -3.12 -13.77 -2.53
CA ALA A 258 -2.51 -12.44 -2.55
C ALA A 258 -1.94 -12.05 -1.18
N HIS A 259 -2.70 -12.25 -0.10
CA HIS A 259 -2.26 -11.96 1.27
C HIS A 259 -1.02 -12.79 1.65
N ARG A 260 -0.96 -14.07 1.26
CA ARG A 260 0.23 -14.92 1.45
C ARG A 260 1.49 -14.34 0.81
N VAL A 261 1.36 -13.76 -0.39
CA VAL A 261 2.48 -13.21 -1.16
C VAL A 261 2.94 -11.86 -0.62
N VAL A 262 2.01 -10.94 -0.40
CA VAL A 262 2.35 -9.56 -0.01
C VAL A 262 2.61 -9.39 1.48
N LYS A 263 2.04 -10.28 2.29
CA LYS A 263 2.06 -10.24 3.75
C LYS A 263 1.46 -8.94 4.31
N ASP A 264 1.42 -8.88 5.63
CA ASP A 264 0.85 -7.78 6.41
C ASP A 264 1.45 -6.40 6.09
N TYR A 265 2.75 -6.33 5.83
CA TYR A 265 3.41 -5.05 5.55
C TYR A 265 2.84 -4.36 4.30
N ALA A 266 2.78 -5.07 3.17
CA ALA A 266 2.29 -4.48 1.92
C ALA A 266 0.74 -4.44 1.85
N TRP A 267 0.02 -5.36 2.52
CA TRP A 267 -1.44 -5.31 2.59
C TRP A 267 -1.97 -4.02 3.24
N TYR A 268 -1.20 -3.43 4.16
CA TYR A 268 -1.55 -2.20 4.88
C TYR A 268 -0.70 -0.99 4.46
N TRP A 269 -0.18 -0.98 3.23
CA TRP A 269 0.60 0.14 2.67
C TRP A 269 1.73 0.63 3.60
N GLY A 270 2.45 -0.30 4.23
CA GLY A 270 3.52 0.03 5.19
C GLY A 270 4.65 0.87 4.60
N ASP A 271 4.85 0.77 3.28
CA ASP A 271 5.79 1.58 2.49
C ASP A 271 5.46 3.08 2.43
N CYS A 272 4.25 3.48 2.86
CA CYS A 272 3.94 4.87 3.14
C CYS A 272 4.64 5.41 4.41
N PHE A 273 5.08 4.53 5.32
CA PHE A 273 5.66 4.87 6.63
C PHE A 273 7.16 4.61 6.69
N PHE A 274 7.58 3.40 6.32
CA PHE A 274 8.97 2.97 6.31
C PHE A 274 9.18 1.93 5.21
N LEU A 275 10.41 1.72 4.74
CA LEU A 275 10.73 0.73 3.72
C LEU A 275 11.18 -0.59 4.36
N CYS A 276 10.42 -1.66 4.17
CA CYS A 276 10.92 -3.01 4.44
C CYS A 276 11.76 -3.47 3.25
N LEU A 277 13.06 -3.72 3.45
CA LEU A 277 14.01 -4.03 2.37
C LEU A 277 13.88 -5.49 1.91
N GLN A 278 12.69 -5.95 1.55
CA GLN A 278 12.43 -7.32 1.11
C GLN A 278 12.02 -7.34 -0.36
N GLN A 279 12.62 -8.24 -1.17
CA GLN A 279 12.03 -8.57 -2.47
C GLN A 279 10.75 -9.37 -2.29
N LEU A 280 9.64 -8.81 -2.76
CA LEU A 280 8.42 -9.59 -2.98
C LEU A 280 8.63 -10.53 -4.16
N VAL A 281 8.69 -11.83 -3.89
CA VAL A 281 8.62 -12.84 -4.94
C VAL A 281 7.16 -12.96 -5.37
N PHE A 282 6.81 -12.21 -6.42
CA PHE A 282 5.50 -12.29 -7.04
C PHE A 282 5.30 -13.68 -7.68
N ASP A 283 4.61 -14.55 -6.93
CA ASP A 283 4.19 -15.89 -7.33
C ASP A 283 2.66 -16.04 -7.24
N GLY A 284 2.15 -17.25 -7.51
CA GLY A 284 0.72 -17.54 -7.42
C GLY A 284 -0.14 -16.64 -8.30
N VAL A 285 -1.12 -15.98 -7.69
CA VAL A 285 -2.11 -15.12 -8.34
C VAL A 285 -1.48 -13.89 -9.04
N TYR A 286 -0.31 -13.42 -8.61
CA TYR A 286 0.42 -12.34 -9.27
C TYR A 286 1.05 -12.74 -10.62
N ASN A 287 1.06 -14.04 -10.95
CA ASN A 287 1.38 -14.50 -12.31
C ASN A 287 0.18 -14.37 -13.26
N LEU A 288 -1.05 -14.33 -12.73
CA LEU A 288 -2.27 -14.24 -13.53
C LEU A 288 -2.62 -12.79 -13.88
N ALA A 289 -2.39 -11.86 -12.96
CA ALA A 289 -2.67 -10.44 -13.14
C ALA A 289 -1.63 -9.59 -12.39
N PRO A 290 -1.31 -8.38 -12.89
CA PRO A 290 -0.37 -7.47 -12.23
C PRO A 290 -0.90 -7.01 -10.86
N ASP A 291 -2.19 -6.68 -10.79
CA ASP A 291 -2.87 -6.19 -9.59
C ASP A 291 -4.06 -7.10 -9.24
N PRO A 292 -3.81 -8.33 -8.79
CA PRO A 292 -4.86 -9.32 -8.60
C PRO A 292 -5.89 -8.88 -7.55
N MET A 293 -5.49 -8.10 -6.55
CA MET A 293 -6.39 -7.56 -5.53
C MET A 293 -7.43 -6.58 -6.07
N TYR A 294 -7.09 -5.83 -7.12
CA TYR A 294 -7.91 -4.75 -7.69
C TYR A 294 -8.59 -5.14 -8.99
N SER A 295 -8.12 -6.18 -9.67
CA SER A 295 -8.69 -6.70 -10.91
C SER A 295 -9.59 -7.91 -10.66
N ILE A 296 -9.02 -9.11 -10.73
CA ILE A 296 -9.74 -10.39 -10.53
C ILE A 296 -10.27 -10.57 -9.10
N GLY A 297 -9.70 -9.83 -8.15
CA GLY A 297 -10.09 -9.74 -6.74
C GLY A 297 -11.43 -9.04 -6.49
N TYR A 298 -12.17 -8.65 -7.53
CA TYR A 298 -13.57 -8.21 -7.43
C TYR A 298 -14.59 -9.21 -8.01
N ALA A 299 -14.14 -10.37 -8.50
CA ALA A 299 -15.03 -11.43 -9.00
C ALA A 299 -16.15 -11.81 -8.01
N GLY A 300 -15.88 -11.77 -6.70
CA GLY A 300 -16.85 -12.10 -5.65
C GLY A 300 -18.03 -11.12 -5.59
N TYR A 301 -17.83 -9.84 -5.93
CA TYR A 301 -18.89 -8.83 -5.99
C TYR A 301 -19.86 -9.14 -7.14
N TYR A 302 -19.35 -9.60 -8.26
CA TYR A 302 -20.18 -10.08 -9.37
C TYR A 302 -20.84 -11.41 -9.04
N GLY A 303 -20.15 -12.31 -8.33
CA GLY A 303 -20.71 -13.54 -7.79
C GLY A 303 -21.91 -13.30 -6.87
N LEU A 304 -21.81 -12.36 -5.93
CA LEU A 304 -22.92 -11.96 -5.06
C LEU A 304 -24.07 -11.30 -5.83
N SER A 305 -23.77 -10.52 -6.88
CA SER A 305 -24.81 -9.98 -7.77
C SER A 305 -25.57 -11.08 -8.51
N LEU A 306 -24.87 -12.13 -8.96
CA LEU A 306 -25.48 -13.32 -9.55
C LEU A 306 -26.31 -14.04 -8.51
N CYS A 307 -25.78 -14.33 -7.32
CA CYS A 307 -26.52 -15.04 -6.26
C CYS A 307 -27.78 -14.30 -5.81
N SER A 308 -27.73 -12.97 -5.73
CA SER A 308 -28.87 -12.13 -5.33
C SER A 308 -29.88 -11.90 -6.46
N ALA A 309 -29.51 -12.10 -7.73
CA ALA A 309 -30.32 -11.74 -8.91
C ALA A 309 -30.80 -10.28 -8.89
N SER A 310 -30.00 -9.37 -8.34
CA SER A 310 -30.36 -7.96 -8.20
C SER A 310 -29.49 -7.08 -9.06
N TYR A 311 -30.12 -6.27 -9.91
CA TYR A 311 -29.43 -5.22 -10.67
C TYR A 311 -28.87 -4.15 -9.74
N ALA A 312 -29.52 -3.85 -8.61
CA ALA A 312 -28.99 -2.91 -7.63
C ALA A 312 -27.65 -3.42 -7.08
N VAL A 313 -27.57 -4.70 -6.72
CA VAL A 313 -26.31 -5.31 -6.27
C VAL A 313 -25.27 -5.27 -7.38
N PHE A 314 -25.65 -5.58 -8.62
CA PHE A 314 -24.74 -5.49 -9.77
C PHE A 314 -24.15 -4.09 -10.00
N PHE A 315 -24.99 -3.04 -10.00
CA PHE A 315 -24.50 -1.67 -10.19
C PHE A 315 -23.67 -1.17 -9.01
N VAL A 316 -24.04 -1.54 -7.78
CA VAL A 316 -23.24 -1.27 -6.58
C VAL A 316 -21.89 -1.99 -6.66
N SER A 317 -21.85 -3.24 -7.14
CA SER A 317 -20.61 -3.98 -7.42
C SER A 317 -19.73 -3.28 -8.45
N LEU A 318 -20.32 -2.76 -9.53
CA LEU A 318 -19.58 -1.99 -10.55
C LEU A 318 -19.01 -0.70 -9.97
N ALA A 319 -19.81 0.05 -9.20
CA ALA A 319 -19.34 1.28 -8.56
C ALA A 319 -18.21 1.00 -7.55
N ALA A 320 -18.34 -0.06 -6.76
CA ALA A 320 -17.34 -0.54 -5.81
C ALA A 320 -16.02 -0.92 -6.50
N HIS A 321 -16.10 -1.62 -7.63
CA HIS A 321 -14.91 -1.99 -8.40
C HIS A 321 -14.28 -0.77 -9.09
N PHE A 322 -15.10 0.15 -9.61
CA PHE A 322 -14.63 1.40 -10.20
C PHE A 322 -13.91 2.28 -9.17
N SER A 323 -14.46 2.43 -7.95
CA SER A 323 -13.80 3.20 -6.89
C SER A 323 -12.46 2.58 -6.48
N GLN A 324 -12.33 1.24 -6.56
CA GLN A 324 -11.05 0.59 -6.36
C GLN A 324 -10.04 0.92 -7.46
N PHE A 325 -10.46 0.91 -8.72
CA PHE A 325 -9.58 1.34 -9.81
C PHE A 325 -9.15 2.79 -9.66
N LEU A 326 -10.04 3.68 -9.20
CA LEU A 326 -9.66 5.05 -8.88
C LEU A 326 -8.63 5.10 -7.76
N PHE A 327 -8.79 4.32 -6.69
CA PHE A 327 -7.77 4.23 -5.62
C PHE A 327 -6.40 3.79 -6.19
N LEU A 328 -6.39 2.75 -7.02
CA LEU A 328 -5.17 2.25 -7.65
C LEU A 328 -4.50 3.31 -8.54
N GLN A 329 -5.27 4.00 -9.39
CA GLN A 329 -4.73 4.96 -10.35
C GLN A 329 -4.34 6.30 -9.73
N LEU A 330 -5.12 6.78 -8.75
CA LEU A 330 -4.93 8.11 -8.15
C LEU A 330 -3.95 8.11 -6.99
N PHE A 331 -3.81 6.99 -6.27
CA PHE A 331 -2.93 6.92 -5.11
C PHE A 331 -1.82 5.88 -5.28
N GLU A 332 -2.16 4.60 -5.44
CA GLU A 332 -1.20 3.52 -5.25
C GLU A 332 -0.18 3.42 -6.38
N SER A 333 -0.60 3.53 -7.64
CA SER A 333 0.32 3.56 -8.78
C SER A 333 1.27 4.77 -8.71
N PRO A 334 0.80 6.02 -8.46
CA PRO A 334 1.69 7.15 -8.19
C PRO A 334 2.58 6.99 -6.95
N HIS A 335 2.13 6.27 -5.93
CA HIS A 335 2.94 5.96 -4.75
C HIS A 335 4.09 5.02 -5.11
N ILE A 336 3.78 3.88 -5.72
CA ILE A 336 4.74 2.86 -6.13
C ILE A 336 5.81 3.48 -7.06
N ALA A 337 5.40 4.29 -8.04
CA ALA A 337 6.32 4.96 -8.94
C ALA A 337 7.29 5.92 -8.22
N ARG A 338 6.83 6.62 -7.18
CA ARG A 338 7.69 7.51 -6.37
C ARG A 338 8.62 6.74 -5.44
N THR A 339 8.16 5.63 -4.89
CA THR A 339 8.90 4.85 -3.88
C THR A 339 9.93 3.92 -4.52
N TYR A 340 9.58 3.26 -5.64
CA TYR A 340 10.38 2.21 -6.26
C TYR A 340 10.86 2.57 -7.69
N GLY A 341 10.48 3.74 -8.21
CA GLY A 341 10.85 4.21 -9.55
C GLY A 341 9.94 3.69 -10.68
N GLU A 342 10.02 4.31 -11.86
CA GLU A 342 9.14 4.03 -13.03
C GLU A 342 9.25 2.59 -13.59
N GLY A 343 10.33 1.89 -13.25
CA GLY A 343 10.58 0.50 -13.62
C GLY A 343 9.72 -0.55 -12.90
N SER A 344 8.84 -0.12 -11.98
CA SER A 344 7.89 -0.98 -11.24
C SER A 344 6.49 -1.02 -11.86
N SER A 345 6.29 -0.36 -13.01
CA SER A 345 5.00 -0.26 -13.70
C SER A 345 4.50 -1.56 -14.34
N VAL A 346 3.21 -1.61 -14.69
CA VAL A 346 2.58 -2.69 -15.48
C VAL A 346 3.38 -3.03 -16.75
N ALA A 347 4.05 -2.04 -17.37
CA ALA A 347 4.91 -2.24 -18.52
C ALA A 347 6.19 -3.06 -18.19
N ALA A 348 6.74 -2.91 -16.98
CA ALA A 348 7.84 -3.74 -16.51
C ALA A 348 7.38 -5.17 -16.17
N TRP A 349 6.20 -5.33 -15.57
CA TRP A 349 5.58 -6.66 -15.38
C TRP A 349 5.36 -7.36 -16.73
N ALA A 350 4.79 -6.67 -17.73
CA ALA A 350 4.56 -7.23 -19.06
C ALA A 350 5.87 -7.67 -19.74
N ARG A 351 6.94 -6.88 -19.64
CA ARG A 351 8.28 -7.25 -20.11
C ARG A 351 8.81 -8.50 -19.40
N LYS A 352 8.70 -8.56 -18.08
CA LYS A 352 9.17 -9.68 -17.24
C LYS A 352 8.41 -10.98 -17.52
N VAL A 353 7.11 -10.90 -17.79
CA VAL A 353 6.28 -12.05 -18.20
C VAL A 353 6.67 -12.53 -19.60
N ALA A 354 6.83 -11.61 -20.56
CA ALA A 354 7.24 -11.95 -21.92
C ALA A 354 8.61 -12.64 -21.94
N GLU A 355 9.58 -12.17 -21.15
CA GLU A 355 10.89 -12.82 -20.99
C GLU A 355 10.81 -14.21 -20.36
N ARG A 356 9.97 -14.40 -19.34
CA ARG A 356 9.75 -15.72 -18.71
C ARG A 356 9.12 -16.72 -19.67
N ILE A 357 8.14 -16.29 -20.46
CA ILE A 357 7.52 -17.11 -21.51
C ILE A 357 8.57 -17.47 -22.56
N ARG A 358 9.38 -16.51 -23.01
CA ARG A 358 10.47 -16.73 -23.97
C ARG A 358 11.49 -17.75 -23.47
N LYS A 359 11.93 -17.66 -22.22
CA LYS A 359 12.86 -18.61 -21.59
C LYS A 359 12.32 -20.03 -21.38
N LYS A 360 11.00 -20.23 -21.46
CA LYS A 360 10.38 -21.56 -21.38
C LYS A 360 10.10 -22.15 -22.77
N LEU A 361 10.13 -21.33 -23.82
CA LEU A 361 9.91 -21.71 -25.21
C LEU A 361 11.22 -21.91 -26.00
N CYS A 362 12.34 -21.40 -25.48
CA CYS A 362 13.71 -21.71 -25.90
C CYS A 362 14.33 -22.68 -24.90
#